data_AF-A0AAN0RLW7-F1
#
_entry.id   AF-A0AAN0RLW7-F1
#
_cell.length_a   1.000
_cell.length_b   1.000
_cell.length_c   1.000
_cell.angle_alpha   90.00
_cell.angle_beta   90.00
_cell.angle_gamma   90.00
#
_symmetry.space_group_name_H-M   'P 1'
#
loop_
_entity.id
_entity.type
_entity.pdbx_description
1 polymer ?
#
loop_
_entity_poly.entity_id
_entity_poly.type
_entity_poly.pdbx_seq_one_letter_code
_entity_poly.pdbx_strand_id
1 'polypeptide(L)' 'MTLPGFRYHPDPLSTGSVMRSHARCVCCGAARGHVYAGRACAVEDDEPGIRPWRD' A
#
# COMPACT_ATOMS: atom_id res chain seq x y z
N MET A 1 9.90 -9.07 6.77
CA MET A 1 9.94 -8.00 5.75
C MET A 1 9.75 -6.69 6.45
N THR A 2 10.59 -5.70 6.16
CA THR A 2 10.58 -4.37 6.77
C THR A 2 9.90 -3.41 5.82
N LEU A 3 9.04 -2.52 6.33
CA LEU A 3 8.49 -1.45 5.51
C LEU A 3 9.62 -0.51 5.03
N PRO A 4 9.48 0.11 3.84
CA PRO A 4 10.42 1.14 3.42
C PRO A 4 10.40 2.31 4.42
N GLY A 5 11.49 3.06 4.50
CA GLY A 5 11.53 4.29 5.28
C GLY A 5 10.65 5.37 4.65
N PHE A 6 9.64 5.83 5.37
CA PHE A 6 8.73 6.88 4.92
C PHE A 6 9.24 8.26 5.37
N ARG A 7 9.98 8.97 4.50
CA ARG A 7 10.56 10.28 4.82
C ARG A 7 9.55 11.30 5.35
N TYR A 8 8.35 11.33 4.76
CA TYR A 8 7.32 12.34 5.04
C TYR A 8 6.19 11.83 5.93
N HIS A 9 6.22 10.54 6.25
CA HIS A 9 5.19 9.92 7.07
C HIS A 9 5.80 8.83 7.95
N PRO A 10 6.56 9.22 9.00
CA PRO A 10 7.49 8.32 9.69
C PRO A 10 6.83 7.12 10.39
N ASP A 11 5.51 7.18 10.66
CA ASP A 11 4.76 6.04 11.18
C ASP A 11 3.38 5.90 10.51
N PRO A 12 3.33 5.33 9.29
CA PRO A 12 2.10 5.24 8.52
C PRO A 12 1.18 4.12 9.02
N LEU A 13 1.67 3.24 9.90
CA LEU A 13 0.86 2.22 10.54
C LEU A 13 -0.03 2.85 11.62
N SER A 14 0.53 3.74 12.46
CA SER A 14 -0.25 4.37 13.53
C SER A 14 -1.36 5.29 13.01
N THR A 15 -1.21 5.88 11.81
CA THR A 15 -2.27 6.71 11.21
C THR A 15 -3.22 5.90 10.32
N GLY A 16 -2.98 4.60 10.13
CA GLY A 16 -3.76 3.75 9.26
C GLY A 16 -3.58 4.01 7.76
N SER A 17 -2.60 4.81 7.34
CA SER A 17 -2.32 5.01 5.91
C SER A 17 -1.80 3.72 5.26
N VAL A 18 -1.11 2.88 6.04
CA VAL A 18 -0.74 1.50 5.69
C VAL A 18 -1.37 0.57 6.71
N MET A 19 -1.92 -0.56 6.26
CA MET A 19 -2.53 -1.57 7.13
C MET A 19 -1.97 -2.96 6.82
N ARG A 20 -1.93 -3.83 7.83
CA ARG A 20 -1.65 -5.26 7.63
C ARG A 20 -2.74 -5.89 6.77
N SER A 21 -2.36 -6.76 5.85
CA SER A 21 -3.30 -7.41 4.95
C SER A 21 -2.72 -8.68 4.33
N HIS A 22 -3.61 -9.63 4.05
CA HIS A 22 -3.31 -10.85 3.31
C HIS A 22 -3.67 -10.75 1.82
N ALA A 23 -4.10 -9.56 1.36
CA ALA A 23 -4.47 -9.35 -0.03
C ALA A 23 -3.29 -9.66 -0.98
N ARG A 24 -3.62 -10.34 -2.09
CA ARG A 24 -2.69 -10.59 -3.18
C ARG A 24 -2.77 -9.45 -4.18
N CYS A 25 -1.62 -8.97 -4.64
CA CYS A 25 -1.58 -7.95 -5.69
C CYS A 25 -2.18 -8.47 -6.99
N VAL A 26 -3.15 -7.76 -7.57
CA VAL A 26 -3.79 -8.17 -8.83
C VAL A 26 -2.82 -8.18 -10.01
N CYS A 27 -1.76 -7.36 -9.99
CA CYS A 27 -0.78 -7.31 -11.07
C CYS A 27 0.23 -8.46 -11.07
N CYS A 28 0.52 -9.07 -9.91
CA CYS A 28 1.61 -10.07 -9.79
C CYS A 28 1.35 -11.24 -8.83
N GLY A 29 0.19 -11.31 -8.20
CA GLY A 29 -0.21 -12.38 -7.27
C GLY A 29 0.48 -12.37 -5.90
N ALA A 30 1.51 -11.54 -5.69
CA ALA A 30 2.27 -11.53 -4.44
C ALA A 30 1.48 -10.99 -3.25
N ALA A 31 1.55 -11.68 -2.11
CA ALA A 31 1.06 -11.22 -0.80
C ALA A 31 2.22 -10.59 -0.02
N ARG A 32 2.16 -9.27 0.21
CA ARG A 32 3.25 -8.49 0.84
C ARG A 32 3.05 -8.26 2.34
N GLY A 33 1.92 -8.69 2.89
CA GLY A 33 1.56 -8.53 4.30
C GLY A 33 1.02 -7.16 4.68
N HIS A 34 1.04 -6.18 3.77
CA HIS A 34 0.52 -4.82 3.98
C HIS A 34 -0.10 -4.26 2.70
N VAL A 35 -1.05 -3.34 2.86
CA VAL A 35 -1.68 -2.55 1.79
C VAL A 35 -1.71 -1.07 2.19
N TYR A 36 -1.71 -0.19 1.19
CA TYR A 36 -2.08 1.21 1.40
C TYR A 36 -3.59 1.30 1.54
N ALA A 37 -4.07 2.02 2.56
CA ALA A 37 -5.49 2.12 2.90
C ALA A 37 -6.12 3.46 2.49
N GLY A 38 -5.29 4.41 2.07
CA GLY A 38 -5.77 5.67 1.53
C GLY A 38 -6.30 5.50 0.11
N ARG A 39 -7.11 6.48 -0.33
CA ARG A 39 -7.42 6.62 -1.75
C ARG A 39 -6.18 7.08 -2.50
N ALA A 40 -5.96 6.52 -3.68
CA ALA A 40 -5.00 7.07 -4.61
C ALA A 40 -5.51 8.43 -5.11
N CYS A 41 -4.62 9.42 -5.20
CA CYS A 41 -4.92 10.64 -5.92
C CYS A 41 -4.87 10.34 -7.43
N ALA A 42 -6.01 10.05 -8.02
CA ALA A 42 -6.19 9.80 -9.44
C ALA A 42 -7.28 10.72 -10.02
N VAL A 43 -7.21 10.97 -11.33
CA VAL A 43 -8.23 11.78 -12.04
C VAL A 43 -9.57 11.03 -12.09
N GLU A 44 -9.51 9.70 -12.14
CA GLU A 44 -10.64 8.79 -12.10
C GLU A 44 -10.60 7.97 -10.79
N ASP A 45 -11.72 7.32 -10.43
CA ASP A 45 -11.81 6.49 -9.24
C ASP A 45 -10.84 5.30 -9.30
N ASP A 46 -10.42 4.80 -8.14
CA ASP A 46 -9.36 3.79 -8.01
C ASP A 46 -9.72 2.47 -8.71
N GLU A 47 -9.08 2.18 -9.83
CA GLU A 47 -9.07 0.84 -10.41
C GLU A 47 -8.27 -0.08 -9.47
N PRO A 48 -8.83 -1.25 -9.09
CA PRO A 48 -8.16 -2.15 -8.17
C PRO A 48 -6.82 -2.59 -8.75
N GLY A 49 -5.71 -2.25 -8.08
CA GLY A 49 -4.40 -2.78 -8.45
C GLY A 49 -3.20 -1.86 -8.34
N ILE A 50 -3.35 -0.65 -7.80
CA ILE A 50 -2.20 0.23 -7.58
C ILE A 50 -1.21 -0.45 -6.63
N ARG A 51 0.01 -0.66 -7.15
CA ARG A 51 1.13 -1.19 -6.37
C ARG A 51 1.78 -0.03 -5.62
N PRO A 52 1.71 0.02 -4.28
CA PRO A 52 2.21 1.19 -3.57
C PRO A 52 3.74 1.22 -3.48
N TRP A 53 4.42 0.10 -3.76
CA TRP A 53 5.88 0.02 -3.87
C TRP A 53 6.29 -1.04 -4.91
N ARG A 54 7.40 -0.76 -5.64
CA ARG A 54 8.16 -1.80 -6.35
C ARG A 54 9.12 -2.45 -5.34
N ASP A 55 9.26 -3.77 -5.43
CA ASP A 55 10.43 -4.45 -4.88
C ASP A 55 11.64 -4.06 -5.75
#